data_AF-A0A2K3MQ22-F1
#
_entry.id   AF-A0A2K3MQ22-F1
#
_cell.length_a   1.000
_cell.length_b   1.000
_cell.length_c   1.000
_cell.angle_alpha   90.00
_cell.angle_beta   90.00
_cell.angle_gamma   90.00
#
_symmetry.space_group_name_H-M   'P 1'
#
loop_
_entity.id
_entity.type
_entity.pdbx_description
1 polymer ?
#
loop_
_entity_poly.entity_id
_entity_poly.type
_entity_poly.pdbx_seq_one_letter_code
_entity_poly.pdbx_strand_id
1 'polypeptide(L)'
;SLQGELWGWTCFYVGVAAVAFGSSYYHLNPNDDTLVWDRLPMTIAFTSIIAIFIIERVDERKGMISIVPLVLAGVISIVFFDDLRPYALIQFVPCIAIPLMAILLPPMYTHSTYWLWAAGFYLLAKVLEATDDVVYKWTYHIVSGHTLKHLFAAMVPVFLTFMLAKRSLEPERQSLYTIWRISWTKVKDGDSNVESYTYSRVEVEEPQ
;
A
#
# COMPACT_ATOMS: atom_id res chain seq x y z
N SER A 1 17.54 8.00 -3.61
CA SER A 1 16.92 6.67 -3.46
C SER A 1 18.04 5.68 -3.26
N LEU A 2 17.87 4.76 -2.32
CA LEU A 2 18.82 3.67 -2.08
C LEU A 2 18.83 2.71 -3.29
N GLN A 3 19.91 1.97 -3.51
CA GLN A 3 20.00 1.07 -4.67
C GLN A 3 18.94 -0.03 -4.60
N GLY A 4 18.69 -0.57 -3.39
CA GLY A 4 17.63 -1.56 -3.18
C GLY A 4 16.22 -1.05 -3.51
N GLU A 5 15.95 0.25 -3.28
CA GLU A 5 14.67 0.86 -3.64
C GLU A 5 14.47 0.92 -5.15
N LEU A 6 15.51 1.30 -5.90
CA LEU A 6 15.44 1.39 -7.36
C LEU A 6 15.11 0.02 -7.97
N TRP A 7 15.78 -1.04 -7.51
CA TRP A 7 15.48 -2.40 -7.94
C TRP A 7 14.07 -2.82 -7.54
N GLY A 8 13.68 -2.57 -6.30
CA GLY A 8 12.34 -2.89 -5.82
C GLY A 8 11.24 -2.21 -6.63
N TRP A 9 11.35 -0.90 -6.88
CA TRP A 9 10.37 -0.14 -7.66
C TRP A 9 10.35 -0.59 -9.12
N THR A 10 11.50 -0.88 -9.71
CA THR A 10 11.57 -1.42 -11.08
C THR A 10 10.83 -2.76 -11.16
N CYS A 11 11.13 -3.71 -10.27
CA CYS A 11 10.43 -5.00 -10.22
C CYS A 11 8.93 -4.85 -9.98
N PHE A 12 8.52 -3.90 -9.12
CA PHE A 12 7.11 -3.60 -8.88
C PHE A 12 6.41 -3.14 -10.16
N TYR A 13 6.91 -2.10 -10.85
CA TYR A 13 6.25 -1.56 -12.04
C TYR A 13 6.31 -2.51 -13.24
N VAL A 14 7.42 -3.24 -13.42
CA VAL A 14 7.52 -4.30 -14.43
C VAL A 14 6.52 -5.42 -14.13
N GLY A 15 6.39 -5.82 -12.86
CA GLY A 15 5.40 -6.80 -12.41
C GLY A 15 3.97 -6.33 -12.69
N VAL A 16 3.61 -5.11 -12.30
CA VAL A 16 2.29 -4.52 -12.56
C VAL A 16 1.97 -4.45 -14.06
N ALA A 17 2.93 -4.02 -14.89
CA ALA A 17 2.75 -4.01 -16.33
C ALA A 17 2.54 -5.43 -16.88
N ALA A 18 3.32 -6.40 -16.41
CA ALA A 18 3.18 -7.80 -16.78
C ALA A 18 1.85 -8.42 -16.30
N VAL A 19 1.29 -7.99 -15.16
CA VAL A 19 -0.06 -8.41 -14.72
C VAL A 19 -1.10 -8.01 -15.77
N ALA A 20 -1.02 -6.82 -16.36
CA ALA A 20 -1.99 -6.41 -17.38
C ALA A 20 -2.02 -7.39 -18.57
N PHE A 21 -0.85 -7.84 -19.04
CA PHE A 21 -0.74 -8.82 -20.12
C PHE A 21 -1.16 -10.23 -19.66
N GLY A 22 -0.68 -10.68 -18.50
CA GLY A 22 -0.99 -12.00 -17.93
C GLY A 22 -2.49 -12.17 -17.67
N SER A 23 -3.12 -11.16 -17.07
CA SER A 23 -4.55 -11.14 -16.79
C SER A 23 -5.38 -11.13 -18.06
N SER A 24 -4.97 -10.35 -19.06
CA SER A 24 -5.63 -10.35 -20.37
C SER A 24 -5.54 -11.73 -21.04
N TYR A 25 -4.37 -12.38 -20.98
CA TYR A 25 -4.18 -13.70 -21.57
C TYR A 25 -5.03 -14.77 -20.88
N TYR A 26 -5.07 -14.77 -19.54
CA TYR A 26 -5.96 -15.63 -18.76
C TYR A 26 -7.43 -15.39 -19.11
N HIS A 27 -7.88 -14.14 -19.24
CA HIS A 27 -9.26 -13.83 -19.58
C HIS A 27 -9.65 -14.21 -21.01
N LEU A 28 -8.70 -14.24 -21.95
CA LEU A 28 -8.92 -14.70 -23.31
C LEU A 28 -9.04 -16.22 -23.41
N ASN A 29 -8.31 -16.96 -22.57
CA ASN A 29 -8.31 -18.42 -22.56
C ASN A 29 -8.18 -18.95 -21.12
N PRO A 30 -9.27 -18.98 -20.33
CA PRO A 30 -9.19 -19.32 -18.91
C PRO A 30 -8.89 -20.81 -18.70
N ASN A 31 -7.71 -21.11 -18.16
CA ASN A 31 -7.29 -22.43 -17.70
C ASN A 31 -6.15 -22.28 -16.68
N ASP A 32 -5.73 -23.40 -16.06
CA ASP A 32 -4.71 -23.38 -15.00
C ASP A 32 -3.35 -22.88 -15.51
N ASP A 33 -2.96 -23.24 -16.74
CA ASP A 33 -1.69 -22.81 -17.33
C ASP A 33 -1.68 -21.30 -17.57
N THR A 34 -2.76 -20.73 -18.10
CA THR A 34 -2.88 -19.28 -18.32
C THR A 34 -3.02 -18.50 -17.02
N LEU A 35 -3.56 -19.12 -15.97
CA LEU A 35 -3.67 -18.54 -14.64
C LEU A 35 -2.30 -18.35 -13.96
N VAL A 36 -1.33 -19.22 -14.24
CA VAL A 36 0.07 -19.02 -13.78
C VAL A 36 0.63 -17.70 -14.30
N TRP A 37 0.32 -17.35 -15.56
CA TRP A 37 0.78 -16.11 -16.20
C TRP A 37 0.11 -14.85 -15.66
N ASP A 38 -1.07 -14.96 -15.05
CA ASP A 38 -1.70 -13.85 -14.30
C ASP A 38 -1.09 -13.70 -12.90
N ARG A 39 -0.87 -14.83 -12.21
CA ARG A 39 -0.43 -14.86 -10.81
C ARG A 39 1.04 -14.56 -10.60
N LEU A 40 1.92 -15.05 -11.47
CA LEU A 40 3.36 -14.91 -11.31
C LEU A 40 3.80 -13.43 -11.35
N PRO A 41 3.37 -12.61 -12.33
CA PRO A 41 3.64 -11.17 -12.32
C PRO A 41 3.07 -10.46 -11.09
N MET A 42 1.89 -10.88 -10.63
CA MET A 42 1.24 -10.32 -9.46
C MET A 42 2.04 -10.60 -8.19
N THR A 43 2.55 -11.82 -8.03
CA THR A 43 3.49 -12.20 -6.96
C THR A 43 4.74 -11.35 -7.00
N ILE A 44 5.36 -11.14 -8.16
CA ILE A 44 6.55 -10.29 -8.29
C ILE A 44 6.23 -8.86 -7.81
N ALA A 45 5.09 -8.31 -8.20
CA ALA A 45 4.66 -6.99 -7.76
C ALA A 45 4.47 -6.92 -6.23
N PHE A 46 3.71 -7.85 -5.63
CA PHE A 46 3.46 -7.86 -4.18
C PHE A 46 4.74 -8.05 -3.35
N THR A 47 5.58 -8.98 -3.75
CA THR A 47 6.81 -9.29 -3.02
C THR A 47 7.81 -8.12 -3.12
N SER A 48 7.89 -7.46 -4.28
CA SER A 48 8.67 -6.24 -4.47
C SER A 48 8.16 -5.09 -3.59
N ILE A 49 6.83 -4.91 -3.51
CA ILE A 49 6.25 -3.83 -2.72
C ILE A 49 6.48 -4.01 -1.21
N ILE A 50 6.39 -5.25 -0.71
CA ILE A 50 6.72 -5.54 0.69
C ILE A 50 8.20 -5.26 0.94
N ALA A 51 9.09 -5.70 0.05
CA ALA A 51 10.51 -5.46 0.21
C ALA A 51 10.85 -3.97 0.25
N ILE A 52 10.32 -3.17 -0.68
CA ILE A 52 10.45 -1.71 -0.67
C ILE A 52 9.97 -1.15 0.67
N PHE A 53 8.82 -1.60 1.13
CA PHE A 53 8.26 -1.14 2.39
C PHE A 53 9.20 -1.46 3.58
N ILE A 54 9.83 -2.63 3.60
CA ILE A 54 10.84 -2.99 4.60
C ILE A 54 12.08 -2.10 4.49
N ILE A 55 12.52 -1.76 3.26
CA ILE A 55 13.63 -0.82 3.05
C ILE A 55 13.30 0.56 3.65
N GLU A 56 12.09 1.07 3.39
CA GLU A 56 11.66 2.40 3.82
C GLU A 56 11.40 2.51 5.33
N ARG A 57 11.09 1.40 6.02
CA ARG A 57 10.73 1.41 7.46
C ARG A 57 11.75 0.80 8.39
N VAL A 58 12.57 -0.13 7.89
CA VAL A 58 13.46 -0.93 8.73
C VAL A 58 14.91 -0.71 8.33
N ASP A 59 15.31 -1.21 7.17
CA ASP A 59 16.70 -1.21 6.71
C ASP A 59 16.82 -1.72 5.27
N GLU A 60 17.75 -1.15 4.49
CA GLU A 60 17.98 -1.52 3.09
C GLU A 60 18.40 -2.99 2.93
N ARG A 61 19.36 -3.46 3.75
CA ARG A 61 19.89 -4.82 3.63
C ARG A 61 18.81 -5.84 3.96
N LYS A 62 18.04 -5.62 5.04
CA LYS A 62 16.93 -6.52 5.40
C LYS A 62 15.87 -6.57 4.31
N GLY A 63 15.53 -5.42 3.71
CA GLY A 63 14.58 -5.36 2.62
C GLY A 63 15.04 -6.12 1.37
N MET A 64 16.29 -5.92 0.93
CA MET A 64 16.84 -6.67 -0.21
C MET A 64 16.88 -8.18 0.04
N ILE A 65 17.31 -8.60 1.23
CA ILE A 65 17.35 -10.03 1.60
C ILE A 65 15.94 -10.63 1.63
N SER A 66 14.92 -9.85 1.99
CA SER A 66 13.52 -10.32 2.06
C SER A 66 12.89 -10.64 0.71
N ILE A 67 13.39 -10.08 -0.40
CA ILE A 67 12.84 -10.32 -1.75
C ILE A 67 12.90 -11.80 -2.09
N VAL A 68 14.06 -12.44 -1.90
CA VAL A 68 14.29 -13.84 -2.26
C VAL A 68 13.28 -14.79 -1.59
N PRO A 69 13.15 -14.84 -0.25
CA PRO A 69 12.19 -15.74 0.39
C PRO A 69 10.74 -15.40 0.05
N LEU A 70 10.39 -14.11 -0.12
CA LEU A 70 9.03 -13.71 -0.48
C LEU A 70 8.65 -14.17 -1.90
N VAL A 71 9.54 -13.97 -2.87
CA VAL A 71 9.34 -14.44 -4.26
C VAL A 71 9.29 -15.95 -4.31
N LEU A 72 10.21 -16.64 -3.63
CA LEU A 72 10.22 -18.11 -3.59
C LEU A 72 8.93 -18.66 -2.97
N ALA A 73 8.46 -18.09 -1.85
CA ALA A 73 7.20 -18.48 -1.25
C ALA A 73 6.04 -18.31 -2.25
N GLY A 74 6.03 -17.20 -2.99
CA GLY A 74 5.05 -16.91 -4.04
C GLY A 74 5.07 -17.92 -5.18
N VAL A 75 6.23 -18.16 -5.77
CA VAL A 75 6.40 -19.14 -6.87
C VAL A 75 6.03 -20.54 -6.38
N ILE A 76 6.48 -20.93 -5.19
CA ILE A 76 6.16 -22.24 -4.61
C ILE A 76 4.65 -22.40 -4.42
N SER A 77 3.97 -21.35 -3.95
CA SER A 77 2.51 -21.36 -3.77
C SER A 77 1.72 -21.55 -5.05
N ILE A 78 2.30 -21.20 -6.22
CA ILE A 78 1.64 -21.33 -7.53
C ILE A 78 2.00 -22.66 -8.20
N VAL A 79 3.26 -23.09 -8.12
CA VAL A 79 3.78 -24.22 -8.91
C VAL A 79 3.55 -25.57 -8.22
N PHE A 80 3.63 -25.62 -6.90
CA PHE A 80 3.62 -26.90 -6.15
C PHE A 80 2.30 -27.21 -5.47
N PHE A 81 1.39 -26.24 -5.34
CA PHE A 81 0.13 -26.41 -4.65
C PHE A 81 -1.03 -26.21 -5.62
N ASP A 82 -1.86 -27.25 -5.76
CA ASP A 82 -3.15 -27.14 -6.44
C ASP A 82 -4.16 -26.33 -5.61
N ASP A 83 -3.95 -26.27 -4.29
CA ASP A 83 -4.75 -25.45 -3.38
C ASP A 83 -4.36 -23.97 -3.50
N LEU A 84 -5.37 -23.11 -3.65
CA LEU A 84 -5.20 -21.66 -3.76
C LEU A 84 -4.95 -20.96 -2.43
N ARG A 85 -5.18 -21.63 -1.29
CA ARG A 85 -5.04 -21.03 0.05
C ARG A 85 -3.64 -20.47 0.34
N PRO A 86 -2.52 -21.17 0.03
CA PRO A 86 -1.18 -20.62 0.26
C PRO A 86 -0.95 -19.36 -0.56
N TYR A 87 -1.40 -19.33 -1.82
CA TYR A 87 -1.32 -18.15 -2.67
C TYR A 87 -2.19 -17.00 -2.15
N ALA A 88 -3.40 -17.30 -1.66
CA ALA A 88 -4.28 -16.32 -1.04
C ALA A 88 -3.61 -15.66 0.19
N LEU A 89 -2.91 -16.43 1.02
CA LEU A 89 -2.16 -15.90 2.16
C LEU A 89 -1.12 -14.85 1.70
N ILE A 90 -0.40 -15.14 0.61
CA ILE A 90 0.59 -14.22 0.03
C ILE A 90 -0.04 -12.92 -0.48
N GLN A 91 -1.30 -12.96 -0.92
CA GLN A 91 -2.03 -11.75 -1.30
C GLN A 91 -2.60 -10.98 -0.11
N PHE A 92 -3.13 -11.67 0.91
CA PHE A 92 -3.83 -11.03 2.03
C PHE A 92 -2.90 -10.56 3.16
N VAL A 93 -1.77 -11.21 3.37
CA VAL A 93 -0.76 -10.76 4.36
C VAL A 93 -0.29 -9.33 4.08
N PRO A 94 0.09 -8.94 2.85
CA PRO A 94 0.42 -7.54 2.53
C PRO A 94 -0.70 -6.55 2.89
N CYS A 95 -1.97 -6.91 2.70
CA CYS A 95 -3.12 -6.05 3.02
C CYS A 95 -3.19 -5.64 4.49
N ILE A 96 -2.66 -6.48 5.38
CA ILE A 96 -2.67 -6.24 6.83
C ILE A 96 -1.33 -5.68 7.27
N ALA A 97 -0.24 -6.29 6.79
CA ALA A 97 1.12 -5.95 7.19
C ALA A 97 1.48 -4.52 6.77
N ILE A 98 1.16 -4.10 5.54
CA ILE A 98 1.51 -2.76 5.04
C ILE A 98 0.81 -1.66 5.86
N PRO A 99 -0.52 -1.67 6.07
CA PRO A 99 -1.17 -0.67 6.92
C PRO A 99 -0.66 -0.67 8.36
N LEU A 100 -0.50 -1.85 8.96
CA LEU A 100 -0.06 -1.96 10.34
C LEU A 100 1.32 -1.35 10.52
N MET A 101 2.28 -1.76 9.68
CA MET A 101 3.61 -1.19 9.70
C MET A 101 3.61 0.29 9.29
N ALA A 102 2.70 0.71 8.39
CA ALA A 102 2.59 2.10 7.98
C ALA A 102 2.22 3.03 9.13
N ILE A 103 1.35 2.54 10.02
CA ILE A 103 0.88 3.25 11.21
C ILE A 103 1.93 3.23 12.32
N LEU A 104 2.53 2.06 12.57
CA LEU A 104 3.39 1.83 13.74
C LEU A 104 4.85 2.25 13.52
N LEU A 105 5.39 2.09 12.31
CA LEU A 105 6.81 2.36 12.04
C LEU A 105 7.01 3.75 11.45
N PRO A 106 7.97 4.54 11.96
CA PRO A 106 8.27 5.86 11.43
C PRO A 106 8.76 5.74 9.98
N PRO A 107 8.24 6.57 9.05
CA PRO A 107 8.65 6.52 7.66
C PRO A 107 10.01 7.22 7.45
N MET A 108 10.77 6.74 6.46
CA MET A 108 11.97 7.44 5.97
C MET A 108 11.62 8.67 5.11
N TYR A 109 10.46 8.65 4.46
CA TYR A 109 10.04 9.66 3.50
C TYR A 109 8.71 10.32 3.88
N THR A 110 8.52 11.56 3.42
CA THR A 110 7.24 12.27 3.49
C THR A 110 6.16 11.55 2.68
N HIS A 111 4.89 11.92 2.88
CA HIS A 111 3.74 11.36 2.15
C HIS A 111 3.49 9.86 2.37
N SER A 112 3.96 9.32 3.50
CA SER A 112 3.75 7.93 3.93
C SER A 112 2.27 7.50 3.99
N THR A 113 1.34 8.45 4.12
CA THR A 113 -0.12 8.20 4.09
C THR A 113 -0.61 7.61 2.77
N TYR A 114 0.12 7.79 1.66
CA TYR A 114 -0.23 7.16 0.37
C TYR A 114 -0.13 5.63 0.42
N TRP A 115 0.71 5.06 1.30
CA TRP A 115 0.71 3.61 1.55
C TRP A 115 -0.62 3.11 2.12
N LEU A 116 -1.29 3.92 2.94
CA LEU A 116 -2.63 3.59 3.48
C LEU A 116 -3.70 3.71 2.39
N TRP A 117 -3.63 4.71 1.53
CA TRP A 117 -4.52 4.83 0.37
C TRP A 117 -4.38 3.64 -0.57
N ALA A 118 -3.14 3.29 -0.93
CA ALA A 118 -2.84 2.13 -1.75
C ALA A 118 -3.40 0.83 -1.15
N ALA A 119 -3.17 0.60 0.15
CA ALA A 119 -3.71 -0.57 0.83
C ALA A 119 -5.24 -0.57 0.90
N GLY A 120 -5.86 0.59 1.14
CA GLY A 120 -7.32 0.74 1.16
C GLY A 120 -7.98 0.42 -0.18
N PHE A 121 -7.41 0.91 -1.29
CA PHE A 121 -7.90 0.61 -2.63
C PHE A 121 -7.72 -0.87 -3.00
N TYR A 122 -6.60 -1.48 -2.60
CA TYR A 122 -6.41 -2.92 -2.81
C TYR A 122 -7.39 -3.77 -1.98
N LEU A 123 -7.63 -3.39 -0.72
CA LEU A 123 -8.63 -4.06 0.12
C LEU A 123 -10.02 -3.94 -0.49
N LEU A 124 -10.38 -2.75 -0.99
CA LEU A 124 -11.65 -2.54 -1.68
C LEU A 124 -11.76 -3.38 -2.96
N ALA A 125 -10.69 -3.52 -3.73
CA ALA A 125 -10.65 -4.44 -4.87
C ALA A 125 -10.97 -5.87 -4.44
N LYS A 126 -10.45 -6.34 -3.31
CA LYS A 126 -10.73 -7.68 -2.77
C LYS A 126 -12.17 -7.86 -2.29
N VAL A 127 -12.74 -6.83 -1.67
CA VAL A 127 -14.17 -6.85 -1.29
C VAL A 127 -15.05 -6.92 -2.53
N LEU A 128 -14.74 -6.15 -3.58
CA LEU A 128 -15.47 -6.16 -4.84
C LEU A 128 -15.37 -7.52 -5.55
N GLU A 129 -14.20 -8.15 -5.53
CA GLU A 129 -14.00 -9.53 -6.02
C GLU A 129 -14.87 -10.53 -5.26
N ALA A 130 -14.90 -10.46 -3.93
CA ALA A 130 -15.69 -11.37 -3.10
C ALA A 130 -17.22 -11.15 -3.21
N THR A 131 -17.63 -9.96 -3.68
CA THR A 131 -19.04 -9.56 -3.81
C THR A 131 -19.49 -9.42 -5.27
N ASP A 132 -18.80 -10.09 -6.19
CA ASP A 132 -18.98 -9.94 -7.64
C ASP A 132 -20.45 -9.98 -8.09
N ASP A 133 -21.18 -11.03 -7.73
CA ASP A 133 -22.59 -11.21 -8.09
C ASP A 133 -23.51 -10.15 -7.45
N VAL A 134 -23.19 -9.72 -6.23
CA VAL A 134 -23.98 -8.70 -5.51
C VAL A 134 -23.83 -7.37 -6.21
N VAL A 135 -22.59 -6.99 -6.52
CA VAL A 135 -22.29 -5.76 -7.29
C VAL A 135 -22.96 -5.82 -8.65
N TYR A 136 -22.84 -6.93 -9.38
CA TYR A 136 -23.43 -7.10 -10.71
C TYR A 136 -24.96 -6.94 -10.70
N LYS A 137 -25.64 -7.43 -9.66
CA LYS A 137 -27.09 -7.23 -9.48
C LYS A 137 -27.43 -5.78 -9.14
N TRP A 138 -26.68 -5.15 -8.25
CA TRP A 138 -26.93 -3.76 -7.83
C TRP A 138 -26.66 -2.74 -8.93
N THR A 139 -25.73 -3.04 -9.84
CA THR A 139 -25.42 -2.19 -11.00
C THR A 139 -26.33 -2.47 -12.19
N TYR A 140 -27.44 -3.20 -12.01
CA TYR A 140 -28.37 -3.59 -13.09
C TYR A 140 -27.66 -4.30 -14.25
N HIS A 141 -26.70 -5.18 -13.92
CA HIS A 141 -25.94 -5.96 -14.89
C HIS A 141 -25.03 -5.14 -15.83
N ILE A 142 -24.68 -3.89 -15.46
CA ILE A 142 -23.79 -3.04 -16.25
C ILE A 142 -22.32 -3.32 -15.92
N VAL A 143 -21.99 -3.47 -14.63
CA VAL A 143 -20.60 -3.63 -14.18
C VAL A 143 -20.52 -4.70 -13.08
N SER A 144 -19.63 -5.67 -13.23
CA SER A 144 -19.38 -6.71 -12.23
C SER A 144 -18.34 -6.27 -11.18
N GLY A 145 -18.35 -6.89 -10.01
CA GLY A 145 -17.32 -6.66 -8.99
C GLY A 145 -15.93 -7.03 -9.48
N HIS A 146 -15.81 -8.02 -10.36
CA HIS A 146 -14.58 -8.43 -11.04
C HIS A 146 -14.07 -7.36 -12.00
N THR A 147 -14.95 -6.60 -12.65
CA THR A 147 -14.50 -5.44 -13.45
C THR A 147 -13.99 -4.33 -12.53
N LEU A 148 -14.72 -4.04 -11.46
CA LEU A 148 -14.32 -3.01 -10.49
C LEU A 148 -13.05 -3.39 -9.73
N LYS A 149 -12.81 -4.67 -9.42
CA LYS A 149 -11.59 -5.09 -8.71
C LYS A 149 -10.34 -4.66 -9.48
N HIS A 150 -10.34 -4.82 -10.80
CA HIS A 150 -9.21 -4.45 -11.65
C HIS A 150 -9.00 -2.94 -11.64
N LEU A 151 -10.08 -2.15 -11.72
CA LEU A 151 -10.02 -0.69 -11.64
C LEU A 151 -9.48 -0.21 -10.30
N PHE A 152 -9.97 -0.75 -9.18
CA PHE A 152 -9.50 -0.38 -7.85
C PHE A 152 -8.08 -0.88 -7.56
N ALA A 153 -7.71 -2.06 -8.04
CA ALA A 153 -6.33 -2.56 -7.96
C ALA A 153 -5.37 -1.68 -8.78
N ALA A 154 -5.79 -1.18 -9.94
CA ALA A 154 -4.99 -0.26 -10.76
C ALA A 154 -4.70 1.09 -10.09
N MET A 155 -5.49 1.49 -9.09
CA MET A 155 -5.21 2.70 -8.30
C MET A 155 -4.01 2.55 -7.36
N VAL A 156 -3.63 1.33 -6.98
CA VAL A 156 -2.46 1.06 -6.12
C VAL A 156 -1.17 1.66 -6.70
N PRO A 157 -0.73 1.30 -7.93
CA PRO A 157 0.45 1.92 -8.52
C PRO A 157 0.27 3.42 -8.76
N VAL A 158 -0.95 3.93 -8.98
CA VAL A 158 -1.19 5.38 -9.16
C VAL A 158 -0.86 6.16 -7.88
N PHE A 159 -1.40 5.74 -6.72
CA PHE A 159 -1.09 6.39 -5.45
C PHE A 159 0.40 6.31 -5.11
N LEU A 160 1.04 5.16 -5.35
CA LEU A 160 2.47 5.02 -5.09
C LEU A 160 3.31 5.84 -6.06
N THR A 161 2.87 6.03 -7.31
CA THR A 161 3.53 6.94 -8.25
C THR A 161 3.45 8.39 -7.76
N PHE A 162 2.28 8.83 -7.28
CA PHE A 162 2.15 10.18 -6.70
C PHE A 162 3.01 10.36 -5.45
N MET A 163 3.07 9.35 -4.59
CA MET A 163 3.97 9.33 -3.44
C MET A 163 5.42 9.47 -3.89
N LEU A 164 5.87 8.65 -4.85
CA LEU A 164 7.23 8.69 -5.39
C LEU A 164 7.58 10.04 -6.01
N ALA A 165 6.64 10.66 -6.72
CA ALA A 165 6.85 11.94 -7.37
C ALA A 165 6.98 13.11 -6.39
N LYS A 166 6.31 13.03 -5.23
CA LYS A 166 6.24 14.12 -4.24
C LYS A 166 7.08 13.91 -2.99
N ARG A 167 7.57 12.69 -2.76
CA ARG A 167 8.30 12.36 -1.53
C ARG A 167 9.63 13.08 -1.43
N SER A 168 9.98 13.42 -0.21
CA SER A 168 11.28 13.93 0.23
C SER A 168 11.69 13.19 1.51
N LEU A 169 12.94 13.31 1.92
CA LEU A 169 13.38 12.72 3.20
C LEU A 169 12.59 13.37 4.36
N GLU A 170 12.08 12.55 5.26
CA GLU A 170 11.41 13.00 6.48
C GLU A 170 12.48 13.21 7.58
N PRO A 171 12.82 14.47 7.93
CA PRO A 171 13.86 14.74 8.92
C PRO A 171 13.40 14.31 10.32
N GLU A 172 12.11 14.45 10.61
CA GLU A 172 11.51 14.11 11.88
C GLU A 172 10.79 12.77 11.76
N ARG A 173 11.52 11.67 11.96
CA ARG A 173 11.01 10.29 11.84
C ARG A 173 9.98 9.94 12.91
N GLN A 174 8.76 10.46 12.77
CA GLN A 174 7.62 10.18 13.64
C GLN A 174 6.66 9.18 12.99
N SER A 175 6.14 8.23 13.77
CA SER A 175 5.10 7.31 13.29
C SER A 175 3.74 8.03 13.18
N LEU A 176 2.88 7.60 12.25
CA LEU A 176 1.51 8.11 12.15
C LEU A 176 0.75 7.89 13.46
N TYR A 177 1.01 6.78 14.14
CA TYR A 177 0.44 6.50 15.45
C TYR A 177 0.79 7.58 16.49
N THR A 178 2.05 8.02 16.54
CA THR A 178 2.49 9.10 17.43
C THR A 178 1.78 10.41 17.09
N ILE A 179 1.74 10.77 15.81
CA ILE A 179 1.12 12.01 15.32
C ILE A 179 -0.38 12.04 15.68
N TRP A 180 -1.10 10.96 15.37
CA TRP A 180 -2.54 10.86 15.62
C TRP A 180 -2.85 10.83 17.12
N ARG A 181 -2.02 10.16 17.94
CA ARG A 181 -2.17 10.17 19.40
C ARG A 181 -2.06 11.59 19.95
N ILE A 182 -1.05 12.36 19.54
CA ILE A 182 -0.85 13.76 19.97
C ILE A 182 -2.01 14.65 19.49
N SER A 183 -2.47 14.45 18.26
CA SER A 183 -3.63 15.19 17.73
C SER A 183 -4.88 14.91 18.56
N TRP A 184 -5.11 13.66 18.95
CA TRP A 184 -6.27 13.28 19.74
C TRP A 184 -6.19 13.85 21.16
N THR A 185 -5.02 13.83 21.80
CA THR A 185 -4.86 14.47 23.13
C THR A 185 -5.08 15.97 23.05
N LYS A 186 -4.58 16.65 22.01
CA LYS A 186 -4.84 18.08 21.80
C LYS A 186 -6.32 18.39 21.58
N VAL A 187 -7.05 17.57 20.84
CA VAL A 187 -8.51 17.74 20.67
C VAL A 187 -9.23 17.56 22.00
N LYS A 188 -8.86 16.53 22.76
CA LYS A 188 -9.43 16.28 24.09
C LYS A 188 -9.14 17.42 25.08
N ASP A 189 -7.93 17.96 25.05
CA ASP A 189 -7.51 19.04 25.95
C ASP A 189 -8.03 20.41 25.49
N GLY A 190 -8.19 20.62 24.18
CA GLY A 190 -8.77 21.82 23.57
C GLY A 190 -10.29 21.93 23.79
N ASP A 191 -10.99 20.79 23.87
CA ASP A 191 -12.40 20.73 24.31
C ASP A 191 -12.54 20.99 25.82
N SER A 192 -11.44 20.87 26.58
CA SER A 192 -11.39 21.18 28.03
C SER A 192 -10.84 22.57 28.37
N ASN A 193 -10.28 23.31 27.40
CA ASN A 193 -9.67 24.63 27.62
C ASN A 193 -10.22 25.66 26.62
N VAL A 194 -11.49 26.01 26.75
CA VAL A 194 -12.00 27.33 26.32
C VAL A 194 -11.89 28.28 27.51
N GLU A 195 -10.66 28.61 27.93
CA GLU A 195 -10.43 29.82 28.71
C GLU A 195 -9.71 30.85 27.84
N SER A 196 -10.41 31.98 27.70
CA SER A 196 -10.04 33.17 26.95
C SER A 196 -8.70 33.74 27.41
N TYR A 197 -7.64 33.59 26.61
CA TYR A 197 -6.43 34.40 26.77
C TYR A 197 -6.56 35.71 25.99
N THR A 198 -7.04 36.75 26.68
CA THR A 198 -6.94 38.14 26.24
C THR A 198 -5.48 38.58 26.31
N TYR A 199 -4.86 38.87 25.15
CA TYR A 199 -3.53 39.47 25.10
C TYR A 199 -3.59 40.96 25.46
N SER A 200 -3.11 41.31 26.65
CA SER A 200 -2.77 42.70 26.98
C SER A 200 -1.49 43.09 26.23
N ARG A 201 -1.58 44.06 25.31
CA ARG A 201 -0.40 44.69 24.70
C ARG A 201 0.36 45.47 25.76
N VAL A 202 1.64 45.17 25.93
CA VAL A 202 2.58 46.05 26.62
C VAL A 202 3.24 46.90 25.53
N GLU A 203 2.99 48.21 25.56
CA GLU A 203 3.73 49.19 24.77
C GLU A 203 5.17 49.26 25.28
N VAL A 204 6.13 49.15 24.36
CA VAL A 204 7.56 49.30 24.65
C VAL A 204 7.93 50.74 24.26
N GLU A 205 8.28 51.56 25.25
CA GLU A 205 8.90 52.87 25.00
C GLU A 205 10.34 52.68 24.47
N GLU A 206 10.66 53.34 23.36
CA GLU A 206 12.02 53.44 22.83
C GLU A 206 12.84 54.48 23.63
N PRO A 207 14.09 54.16 24.03
CA PRO A 207 15.00 55.14 24.59
C PRO A 207 15.71 55.94 23.48
N GLN A 208 15.86 57.25 23.73
CA GLN A 208 16.47 58.28 22.87
C GLN A 208 17.97 58.09 22.61
#